data_AF-A0A0U1L274-F1
#
_entry.id   AF-A0A0U1L274-F1
#
_cell.length_a   1.000
_cell.length_b   1.000
_cell.length_c   1.000
_cell.angle_alpha   90.00
_cell.angle_beta   90.00
_cell.angle_gamma   90.00
#
_symmetry.space_group_name_H-M   'P 1'
#
loop_
_entity.id
_entity.type
_entity.pdbx_description
1 polymer ?
#
loop_
_entity_poly.entity_id
_entity_poly.type
_entity_poly.pdbx_seq_one_letter_code
_entity_poly.pdbx_strand_id
1 'polypeptide(L)'
;MFRTILHVDLNSFYASVELIHRPELRDKPVAVCGDAEARHGIVLAKSEMAKKAGVKTGDVIWEARIKCPGLVTLSADFHKYLRFSRKAREIYADYTDQIESFGIDDYVLAESVAARLRKHGLKCRTVTISVRNNDLYSFDRQGKLLIPTFISNDIAEKAMELFKANYTWDKPIRSLGVRGADLVTANGHVQIDLFDGDNLEAETLEQTIDTIRKRFGHYSVQRCALLLDRQLTGFNPKDDHTIHPVSYYK
;
A
#
# COMPACT_ATOMS: atom_id res chain seq x y z
N MET A 1 23.47 2.33 24.84
CA MET A 1 23.31 0.97 24.30
C MET A 1 23.08 1.13 22.80
N PHE A 2 23.85 0.44 21.94
CA PHE A 2 23.69 0.55 20.49
C PHE A 2 22.59 -0.40 20.02
N ARG A 3 21.63 0.10 19.24
CA ARG A 3 20.57 -0.71 18.60
C ARG A 3 21.02 -1.08 17.19
N THR A 4 21.06 -2.37 16.89
CA THR A 4 21.36 -2.88 15.55
C THR A 4 20.04 -3.15 14.85
N ILE A 5 19.76 -2.44 13.75
CA ILE A 5 18.56 -2.61 12.94
C ILE A 5 18.98 -3.25 11.61
N LEU A 6 18.41 -4.40 11.28
CA LEU A 6 18.67 -5.09 10.03
C LEU A 6 17.54 -4.80 9.03
N HIS A 7 17.88 -4.09 7.95
CA HIS A 7 16.95 -3.90 6.82
C HIS A 7 17.17 -5.00 5.78
N VAL A 8 16.15 -5.82 5.54
CA VAL A 8 16.22 -6.94 4.59
C VAL A 8 15.30 -6.66 3.41
N ASP A 9 15.89 -6.53 2.22
CA ASP A 9 15.16 -6.37 0.96
C ASP A 9 15.37 -7.60 0.06
N LEU A 10 14.28 -8.13 -0.49
CA LEU A 10 14.30 -9.32 -1.34
C LEU A 10 14.50 -8.91 -2.81
N ASN A 11 15.71 -9.14 -3.33
CA ASN A 11 16.07 -8.77 -4.69
C ASN A 11 15.13 -9.35 -5.74
N SER A 12 14.59 -8.47 -6.59
CA SER A 12 13.73 -8.83 -7.72
C SER A 12 12.61 -9.81 -7.36
N PHE A 13 12.03 -9.66 -6.17
CA PHE A 13 11.20 -10.66 -5.49
C PHE A 13 10.22 -11.42 -6.40
N TYR A 14 9.32 -10.73 -7.11
CA TYR A 14 8.34 -11.41 -7.97
C TYR A 14 8.98 -12.18 -9.12
N ALA A 15 9.99 -11.61 -9.78
CA ALA A 15 10.71 -12.30 -10.85
C ALA A 15 11.47 -13.53 -10.30
N SER A 16 12.10 -13.41 -9.14
CA SER A 16 12.80 -14.51 -8.47
C SER A 16 11.84 -15.65 -8.10
N VAL A 17 10.64 -15.34 -7.59
CA VAL A 17 9.62 -16.37 -7.30
C VAL A 17 9.11 -17.05 -8.56
N GLU A 18 8.90 -16.32 -9.66
CA GLU A 18 8.53 -16.94 -10.94
C GLU A 18 9.63 -17.87 -11.48
N LEU A 19 10.90 -17.48 -11.37
CA LEU A 19 12.06 -18.28 -11.80
C LEU A 19 12.28 -19.55 -10.95
N ILE A 20 11.77 -19.59 -9.71
CA ILE A 20 11.76 -20.81 -8.91
C ILE A 20 10.79 -21.85 -9.50
N HIS A 21 9.63 -21.41 -9.99
CA HIS A 21 8.60 -22.30 -10.55
C HIS A 21 8.81 -22.60 -12.04
N ARG A 22 9.55 -21.74 -12.74
CA ARG A 22 9.89 -21.86 -14.17
C ARG A 22 11.39 -21.86 -14.38
N PRO A 23 12.09 -22.94 -13.98
CA PRO A 23 13.55 -23.03 -14.09
C PRO A 23 14.05 -22.88 -15.54
N GLU A 24 13.24 -23.21 -16.54
CA GLU A 24 13.52 -23.04 -17.97
C GLU A 24 13.68 -21.58 -18.42
N LEU A 25 13.30 -20.61 -17.57
CA LEU A 25 13.40 -19.18 -17.84
C LEU A 25 14.60 -18.51 -17.14
N ARG A 26 15.43 -19.26 -16.38
CA ARG A 26 16.53 -18.69 -15.58
C ARG A 26 17.58 -17.96 -16.42
N ASP A 27 17.85 -18.47 -17.62
CA ASP A 27 18.83 -17.89 -18.54
C ASP A 27 18.22 -16.87 -19.52
N LYS A 28 17.01 -16.38 -19.21
CA LYS A 28 16.29 -15.41 -20.04
C LYS A 28 16.04 -14.11 -19.27
N PRO A 29 15.99 -12.95 -19.95
CA PRO A 29 15.48 -11.73 -19.36
C PRO A 29 13.98 -11.90 -19.09
N VAL A 30 13.57 -11.77 -17.83
CA VAL A 30 12.18 -11.97 -17.39
C VAL A 30 11.68 -10.70 -16.72
N ALA A 31 10.45 -10.32 -17.01
CA ALA A 31 9.71 -9.30 -16.28
C ALA A 31 8.36 -9.86 -15.84
N VAL A 32 8.02 -9.61 -14.57
CA VAL A 32 6.66 -9.78 -14.08
C VAL A 32 5.93 -8.48 -14.35
N CYS A 33 4.86 -8.57 -15.11
CA CYS A 33 4.09 -7.42 -15.56
C CYS A 33 2.67 -7.48 -14.99
N GLY A 34 1.99 -6.33 -15.00
CA GLY A 34 0.55 -6.26 -14.87
C GLY A 34 -0.16 -6.94 -16.05
N ASP A 35 -1.46 -6.70 -16.21
CA ASP A 35 -2.23 -7.27 -17.32
C ASP A 35 -1.55 -6.97 -18.67
N ALA A 36 -1.13 -8.04 -19.35
CA ALA A 36 -0.39 -7.95 -20.60
C ALA A 36 -1.31 -7.67 -21.81
N GLU A 37 -2.62 -7.88 -21.67
CA GLU A 37 -3.62 -7.55 -22.70
C GLU A 37 -4.16 -6.12 -22.52
N ALA A 38 -4.02 -5.53 -21.33
CA ALA A 38 -4.30 -4.12 -21.12
C ALA A 38 -3.26 -3.25 -21.84
N ARG A 39 -3.70 -2.26 -22.63
CA ARG A 39 -2.84 -1.31 -23.38
C ARG A 39 -1.78 -0.57 -22.53
N HIS A 40 -1.92 -0.58 -21.20
CA HIS A 40 -1.04 0.12 -20.25
C HIS A 40 -0.41 -0.82 -19.21
N GLY A 41 -0.25 -2.11 -19.51
CA GLY A 41 0.47 -3.01 -18.61
C GLY A 41 1.89 -2.50 -18.33
N ILE A 42 2.28 -2.50 -17.05
CA ILE A 42 3.60 -2.04 -16.58
C ILE A 42 4.45 -3.18 -16.02
N VAL A 43 5.77 -2.99 -15.99
CA VAL A 43 6.73 -3.89 -15.35
C VAL A 43 6.67 -3.69 -13.84
N LEU A 44 6.24 -4.72 -13.11
CA LEU A 44 6.16 -4.75 -11.64
C LEU A 44 7.50 -5.18 -11.03
N ALA A 45 8.15 -6.19 -11.62
CA ALA A 45 9.46 -6.65 -11.23
C ALA A 45 10.21 -7.22 -12.44
N LYS A 46 11.53 -7.32 -12.34
CA LYS A 46 12.41 -7.72 -13.44
C LYS A 46 13.58 -8.55 -12.94
N SER A 47 14.01 -9.52 -13.72
CA SER A 47 15.22 -10.28 -13.44
C SER A 47 16.45 -9.37 -13.63
N GLU A 48 17.57 -9.76 -13.02
CA GLU A 48 18.82 -9.01 -13.15
C GLU A 48 19.28 -8.90 -14.62
N MET A 49 19.00 -9.90 -15.46
CA MET A 49 19.26 -9.82 -16.90
C MET A 49 18.44 -8.72 -17.58
N ALA A 50 17.14 -8.63 -17.28
CA ALA A 50 16.28 -7.58 -17.81
C ALA A 50 16.69 -6.18 -17.30
N LYS A 51 17.13 -6.09 -16.04
CA LYS A 51 17.68 -4.86 -15.46
C LYS A 51 18.98 -4.43 -16.14
N LYS A 52 19.91 -5.36 -16.43
CA LYS A 52 21.14 -5.08 -17.18
C LYS A 52 20.86 -4.63 -18.62
N ALA A 53 19.77 -5.09 -19.22
CA ALA A 53 19.28 -4.63 -20.52
C ALA A 53 18.54 -3.27 -20.46
N GLY A 54 18.45 -2.63 -19.29
CA GLY A 54 17.90 -1.28 -19.13
C GLY A 54 16.42 -1.19 -18.81
N VAL A 55 15.72 -2.32 -18.65
CA VAL A 55 14.31 -2.34 -18.20
C VAL A 55 14.23 -1.79 -16.78
N LYS A 56 13.25 -0.92 -16.50
CA LYS A 56 12.99 -0.34 -15.17
C LYS A 56 11.65 -0.81 -14.62
N THR A 57 11.49 -0.70 -13.30
CA THR A 57 10.17 -0.93 -12.67
C THR A 57 9.31 0.28 -12.99
N GLY A 58 8.05 0.05 -13.39
CA GLY A 58 7.15 1.09 -13.89
C GLY A 58 7.23 1.34 -15.40
N ASP A 59 8.19 0.75 -16.12
CA ASP A 59 8.22 0.80 -17.59
C ASP A 59 6.94 0.18 -18.15
N VAL A 60 6.39 0.78 -19.20
CA VAL A 60 5.29 0.14 -19.95
C VAL A 60 5.85 -1.08 -20.69
N ILE A 61 5.07 -2.16 -20.81
CA ILE A 61 5.53 -3.43 -21.40
C ILE A 61 6.15 -3.24 -22.79
N TRP A 62 5.56 -2.39 -23.64
CA TRP A 62 6.08 -2.16 -24.99
C TRP A 62 7.47 -1.51 -24.97
N GLU A 63 7.69 -0.54 -24.09
CA GLU A 63 8.97 0.13 -23.91
C GLU A 63 10.02 -0.84 -23.35
N ALA A 64 9.63 -1.68 -22.37
CA ALA A 64 10.49 -2.71 -21.83
C ALA A 64 10.93 -3.74 -22.89
N ARG A 65 10.04 -4.08 -23.84
CA ARG A 65 10.36 -4.98 -24.97
C ARG A 65 11.31 -4.34 -25.99
N ILE A 66 11.25 -3.02 -26.19
CA ILE A 66 12.21 -2.29 -27.02
C ILE A 66 13.59 -2.30 -26.37
N LYS A 67 13.65 -2.01 -25.06
CA LYS A 67 14.91 -2.01 -24.29
C LYS A 67 15.57 -3.39 -24.25
N CYS A 68 14.76 -4.45 -24.17
CA CYS A 68 15.23 -5.82 -24.09
C CYS A 68 14.54 -6.71 -25.14
N PRO A 69 15.10 -6.78 -26.37
CA PRO A 69 14.64 -7.71 -27.40
C PRO A 69 14.83 -9.16 -26.91
N GLY A 70 13.72 -9.85 -26.60
CA GLY A 70 13.73 -11.18 -25.98
C GLY A 70 13.19 -11.23 -24.55
N LEU A 71 12.71 -10.10 -24.01
CA LEU A 71 12.08 -10.04 -22.68
C LEU A 71 10.85 -10.95 -22.60
N VAL A 72 10.92 -11.93 -21.70
CA VAL A 72 9.79 -12.81 -21.35
C VAL A 72 8.92 -12.09 -20.32
N THR A 73 7.69 -11.76 -20.70
CA THR A 73 6.71 -11.15 -19.82
C THR A 73 5.84 -12.22 -19.17
N LEU A 74 5.79 -12.23 -17.84
CA LEU A 74 4.97 -13.12 -17.04
C LEU A 74 3.87 -12.34 -16.33
N SER A 75 2.68 -12.91 -16.23
CA SER A 75 1.60 -12.35 -15.43
C SER A 75 1.90 -12.53 -13.94
N ALA A 76 1.61 -11.49 -13.15
CA ALA A 76 1.75 -11.54 -11.71
C ALA A 76 0.81 -12.58 -11.07
N ASP A 77 1.37 -13.47 -10.25
CA ASP A 77 0.61 -14.38 -9.39
C ASP A 77 0.93 -14.10 -7.93
N PHE A 78 0.06 -13.28 -7.33
CA PHE A 78 0.21 -12.82 -5.96
C PHE A 78 0.04 -13.93 -4.92
N HIS A 79 -0.69 -15.02 -5.23
CA HIS A 79 -0.79 -16.16 -4.32
C HIS A 79 0.55 -16.86 -4.14
N LYS A 80 1.33 -17.01 -5.22
CA LYS A 80 2.70 -17.52 -5.14
C LYS A 80 3.59 -16.57 -4.35
N TYR A 81 3.59 -15.27 -4.65
CA TYR A 81 4.46 -14.30 -3.98
C TYR A 81 4.21 -14.24 -2.47
N LEU A 82 2.95 -14.28 -2.06
CA LEU A 82 2.57 -14.26 -0.66
C LEU A 82 3.10 -15.49 0.11
N ARG A 83 3.09 -16.68 -0.50
CA ARG A 83 3.64 -17.90 0.11
C ARG A 83 5.13 -17.75 0.40
N PHE A 84 5.89 -17.15 -0.52
CA PHE A 84 7.33 -16.95 -0.34
C PHE A 84 7.65 -15.82 0.64
N SER A 85 6.83 -14.76 0.69
CA SER A 85 6.95 -13.71 1.70
C SER A 85 6.76 -14.25 3.12
N ARG A 86 5.73 -15.10 3.34
CA ARG A 86 5.55 -15.79 4.63
C ARG A 86 6.73 -16.66 5.02
N LYS A 87 7.27 -17.45 4.09
CA LYS A 87 8.47 -18.26 4.34
C LYS A 87 9.69 -17.42 4.70
N ALA A 88 9.89 -16.28 4.04
CA ALA A 88 10.97 -15.37 4.39
C ALA A 88 10.78 -14.83 5.82
N ARG A 89 9.54 -14.49 6.20
CA ARG A 89 9.22 -14.05 7.56
C ARG A 89 9.41 -15.15 8.60
N GLU A 90 9.07 -16.41 8.30
CA GLU A 90 9.34 -17.56 9.18
C GLU A 90 10.84 -17.65 9.47
N ILE A 91 11.69 -17.49 8.45
CA ILE A 91 13.15 -17.45 8.64
C ILE A 91 13.56 -16.27 9.52
N TYR A 92 12.99 -15.08 9.33
CA TYR A 92 13.31 -13.92 10.17
C TYR A 92 12.91 -14.14 11.64
N ALA A 93 11.81 -14.86 11.87
CA ALA A 93 11.30 -15.21 13.19
C ALA A 93 12.20 -16.17 13.96
N ASP A 94 13.08 -16.90 13.29
CA ASP A 94 14.12 -17.70 13.95
C ASP A 94 15.21 -16.83 14.60
N TYR A 95 15.39 -15.57 14.16
CA TYR A 95 16.46 -14.68 14.63
C TYR A 95 15.96 -13.57 15.57
N THR A 96 14.73 -13.11 15.41
CA THR A 96 14.16 -12.02 16.22
C THR A 96 12.64 -12.09 16.22
N ASP A 97 12.04 -11.73 17.34
CA ASP A 97 10.60 -11.48 17.45
C ASP A 97 10.24 -10.09 16.89
N GLN A 98 11.18 -9.14 16.87
CA GLN A 98 10.97 -7.80 16.33
C GLN A 98 11.09 -7.75 14.80
N ILE A 99 10.02 -8.12 14.09
CA ILE A 99 9.96 -8.11 12.61
C ILE A 99 8.85 -7.20 12.11
N GLU A 100 9.23 -6.09 11.49
CA GLU A 100 8.30 -5.12 10.92
C GLU A 100 8.18 -5.28 9.40
N SER A 101 6.95 -5.31 8.89
CA SER A 101 6.64 -5.28 7.47
C SER A 101 6.00 -3.94 7.13
N PHE A 102 6.58 -3.20 6.19
CA PHE A 102 6.11 -1.85 5.85
C PHE A 102 4.84 -1.87 4.98
N GLY A 103 3.84 -1.06 5.35
CA GLY A 103 3.02 -0.30 4.36
C GLY A 103 1.58 -0.72 4.07
N ILE A 104 0.97 -1.69 4.75
CA ILE A 104 -0.39 -2.15 4.40
C ILE A 104 -1.46 -1.64 5.37
N ASP A 105 -1.23 -1.75 6.68
CA ASP A 105 -2.28 -1.57 7.71
C ASP A 105 -2.79 -0.12 7.82
N ASP A 106 -1.89 0.86 7.84
CA ASP A 106 -2.23 2.29 7.96
C ASP A 106 -3.05 2.78 6.76
N TYR A 107 -2.75 2.24 5.57
CA TYR A 107 -3.50 2.54 4.36
C TYR A 107 -4.90 1.96 4.39
N VAL A 108 -5.11 0.78 4.99
CA VAL A 108 -6.45 0.20 5.10
C VAL A 108 -7.33 1.05 6.03
N LEU A 109 -6.77 1.50 7.15
CA LEU A 109 -7.44 2.41 8.08
C LEU A 109 -7.75 3.75 7.42
N ALA A 110 -6.79 4.33 6.69
CA ALA A 110 -6.96 5.58 5.96
C ALA A 110 -8.01 5.47 4.85
N GLU A 111 -8.04 4.37 4.08
CA GLU A 111 -9.04 4.10 3.04
C GLU A 111 -10.46 4.03 3.63
N SER A 112 -10.63 3.39 4.80
CA SER A 112 -11.93 3.39 5.49
C SER A 112 -12.38 4.78 5.91
N VAL A 113 -11.47 5.63 6.40
CA VAL A 113 -11.78 7.02 6.75
C VAL A 113 -12.13 7.82 5.49
N ALA A 114 -11.31 7.73 4.46
CA ALA A 114 -11.46 8.40 3.18
C ALA A 114 -12.80 8.07 2.49
N ALA A 115 -13.15 6.78 2.41
CA ALA A 115 -14.42 6.33 1.83
C ALA A 115 -15.64 6.89 2.57
N ARG A 116 -15.57 7.00 3.90
CA ARG A 116 -16.64 7.61 4.72
C ARG A 116 -16.74 9.11 4.48
N LEU A 117 -15.62 9.82 4.42
CA LEU A 117 -15.59 11.25 4.10
C LEU A 117 -16.25 11.52 2.75
N ARG A 118 -15.88 10.75 1.72
CA ARG A 118 -16.48 10.86 0.38
C ARG A 118 -17.97 10.55 0.35
N LYS A 119 -18.42 9.50 1.07
CA LYS A 119 -19.84 9.16 1.19
C LYS A 119 -20.68 10.32 1.74
N HIS A 120 -20.13 11.08 2.67
CA HIS A 120 -20.81 12.23 3.28
C HIS A 120 -20.51 13.57 2.59
N GLY A 121 -19.72 13.57 1.51
CA GLY A 121 -19.33 14.80 0.81
C GLY A 121 -18.47 15.73 1.67
N LEU A 122 -17.59 15.15 2.49
CA LEU A 122 -16.72 15.88 3.42
C LEU A 122 -15.24 15.68 3.04
N LYS A 123 -14.40 16.64 3.39
CA LYS A 123 -12.93 16.56 3.40
C LYS A 123 -12.45 16.77 4.84
N CYS A 124 -11.34 16.15 5.25
CA CYS A 124 -10.73 16.42 6.55
C CYS A 124 -9.51 17.33 6.40
N ARG A 125 -9.34 18.27 7.34
CA ARG A 125 -8.14 19.12 7.40
C ARG A 125 -7.15 18.67 8.47
N THR A 126 -7.58 17.82 9.39
CA THR A 126 -6.73 17.31 10.47
C THR A 126 -6.81 15.80 10.50
N VAL A 127 -5.66 15.14 10.56
CA VAL A 127 -5.55 13.70 10.75
C VAL A 127 -5.13 13.44 12.19
N THR A 128 -5.80 12.51 12.86
CA THR A 128 -5.51 12.10 14.23
C THR A 128 -5.21 10.61 14.26
N ILE A 129 -4.13 10.23 14.93
CA ILE A 129 -3.79 8.85 15.25
C ILE A 129 -4.09 8.57 16.71
N SER A 130 -4.55 7.36 16.99
CA SER A 130 -4.73 6.82 18.32
C SER A 130 -3.93 5.54 18.45
N VAL A 131 -2.96 5.50 19.36
CA VAL A 131 -2.09 4.35 19.55
C VAL A 131 -2.26 3.84 20.98
N ARG A 132 -2.45 2.54 21.13
CA ARG A 132 -2.50 1.88 22.43
C ARG A 132 -1.53 0.72 22.46
N ASN A 133 -0.78 0.57 23.55
CA ASN A 133 0.13 -0.55 23.75
C ASN A 133 -0.47 -1.63 24.68
N ASN A 134 0.30 -2.69 24.92
CA ASN A 134 -0.12 -3.80 25.79
C ASN A 134 -0.17 -3.44 27.28
N ASP A 135 0.53 -2.38 27.70
CA ASP A 135 0.61 -1.92 29.09
C ASP A 135 -0.52 -0.94 29.46
N LEU A 136 -1.60 -0.91 28.67
CA LEU A 136 -2.74 0.01 28.83
C LEU A 136 -2.40 1.50 28.61
N TYR A 137 -1.17 1.83 28.23
CA TYR A 137 -0.82 3.19 27.84
C TYR A 137 -1.36 3.48 26.45
N SER A 138 -2.10 4.58 26.35
CA SER A 138 -2.66 5.09 25.11
C SER A 138 -2.32 6.55 24.94
N PHE A 139 -2.05 6.95 23.70
CA PHE A 139 -1.90 8.35 23.37
C PHE A 139 -2.54 8.65 22.02
N ASP A 140 -3.02 9.89 21.90
CA ASP A 140 -3.55 10.43 20.66
C ASP A 140 -2.65 11.58 20.18
N ARG A 141 -2.47 11.69 18.86
CA ARG A 141 -1.75 12.79 18.23
C ARG A 141 -2.47 13.25 16.99
N GLN A 142 -2.50 14.55 16.77
CA GLN A 142 -3.15 15.15 15.63
C GLN A 142 -2.18 16.05 14.85
N GLY A 143 -2.36 16.12 13.54
CA GLY A 143 -1.60 16.94 12.63
C GLY A 143 -2.51 17.56 11.59
N LYS A 144 -2.29 18.85 11.30
CA LYS A 144 -3.01 19.56 10.26
C LYS A 144 -2.39 19.27 8.89
N LEU A 145 -3.26 19.06 7.91
CA LEU A 145 -2.94 19.05 6.50
C LEU A 145 -2.94 20.50 5.98
N LEU A 146 -2.10 20.75 4.97
CA LEU A 146 -2.07 22.04 4.29
C LEU A 146 -3.38 22.30 3.53
N ILE A 147 -3.89 21.27 2.87
CA ILE A 147 -5.11 21.30 2.06
C ILE A 147 -6.07 20.25 2.61
N PRO A 148 -7.37 20.58 2.81
CA PRO A 148 -8.36 19.58 3.18
C PRO A 148 -8.50 18.52 2.09
N THR A 149 -8.46 17.23 2.47
CA THR A 149 -8.47 16.10 1.52
C THR A 149 -9.46 15.03 1.94
N PHE A 150 -9.89 14.21 0.98
CA PHE A 150 -10.56 12.92 1.20
C PHE A 150 -9.80 11.77 0.53
N ILE A 151 -8.57 12.01 0.09
CA ILE A 151 -7.71 11.04 -0.60
C ILE A 151 -7.08 10.15 0.47
N SER A 152 -7.14 8.83 0.27
CA SER A 152 -6.64 7.88 1.26
C SER A 152 -5.12 7.90 1.40
N ASN A 153 -4.38 8.20 0.33
CA ASN A 153 -2.92 8.34 0.37
C ASN A 153 -2.49 9.48 1.30
N ASP A 154 -3.03 10.68 1.11
CA ASP A 154 -2.67 11.85 1.94
C ASP A 154 -2.94 11.61 3.43
N ILE A 155 -4.07 10.94 3.73
CA ILE A 155 -4.45 10.61 5.10
C ILE A 155 -3.48 9.58 5.69
N ALA A 156 -3.10 8.54 4.92
CA ALA A 156 -2.16 7.52 5.34
C ALA A 156 -0.75 8.09 5.58
N GLU A 157 -0.27 8.94 4.67
CA GLU A 157 1.04 9.59 4.79
C GLU A 157 1.11 10.47 6.04
N LYS A 158 0.07 11.28 6.30
CA LYS A 158 0.03 12.12 7.49
C LYS A 158 -0.09 11.31 8.78
N ALA A 159 -0.88 10.23 8.77
CA ALA A 159 -0.99 9.33 9.91
C ALA A 159 0.38 8.69 10.23
N MET A 160 1.10 8.24 9.21
CA MET A 160 2.44 7.66 9.35
C MET A 160 3.47 8.67 9.85
N GLU A 161 3.41 9.91 9.37
CA GLU A 161 4.27 11.01 9.85
C GLU A 161 4.06 11.24 11.36
N LEU A 162 2.81 11.37 11.79
CA LEU A 162 2.46 11.54 13.20
C LEU A 162 2.90 10.35 14.04
N PHE A 163 2.78 9.14 13.50
CA PHE A 163 3.15 7.92 14.17
C PHE A 163 4.67 7.85 14.40
N LYS A 164 5.46 8.07 13.35
CA LYS A 164 6.94 8.09 13.42
C LYS A 164 7.48 9.16 14.36
N ALA A 165 6.84 10.32 14.40
CA ALA A 165 7.29 11.43 15.25
C ALA A 165 7.01 11.21 16.75
N ASN A 166 6.02 10.38 17.10
CA ASN A 166 5.53 10.27 18.48
C ASN A 166 5.64 8.87 19.08
N TYR A 167 5.87 7.84 18.26
CA TYR A 167 6.09 6.49 18.73
C TYR A 167 7.56 6.13 18.71
N THR A 168 8.11 5.91 19.90
CA THR A 168 9.38 5.22 20.08
C THR A 168 9.07 3.75 20.30
N TRP A 169 9.72 2.86 19.56
CA TRP A 169 9.47 1.41 19.57
C TRP A 169 10.00 0.71 20.83
N ASP A 170 9.73 1.27 22.00
CA ASP A 170 10.08 0.70 23.30
C ASP A 170 9.13 -0.45 23.68
N LYS A 171 7.89 -0.44 23.14
CA LYS A 171 6.83 -1.40 23.46
C LYS A 171 6.05 -1.85 22.21
N PRO A 172 5.43 -3.04 22.23
CA PRO A 172 4.54 -3.49 21.15
C PRO A 172 3.18 -2.78 21.18
N ILE A 173 2.63 -2.52 19.98
CA ILE A 173 1.34 -1.85 19.80
C ILE A 173 0.21 -2.88 19.83
N ARG A 174 -0.83 -2.56 20.58
CA ARG A 174 -2.07 -3.35 20.71
C ARG A 174 -3.14 -2.90 19.73
N SER A 175 -3.27 -1.59 19.51
CA SER A 175 -4.24 -1.05 18.56
C SER A 175 -3.77 0.28 17.98
N LEU A 176 -4.06 0.48 16.69
CA LEU A 176 -3.85 1.73 15.97
C LEU A 176 -5.19 2.18 15.37
N GLY A 177 -5.52 3.45 15.54
CA GLY A 177 -6.70 4.09 14.98
C GLY A 177 -6.33 5.33 14.18
N VAL A 178 -7.01 5.54 13.05
CA VAL A 178 -6.90 6.75 12.22
C VAL A 178 -8.25 7.46 12.21
N ARG A 179 -8.25 8.78 12.38
CA ARG A 179 -9.45 9.62 12.39
C ARG A 179 -9.22 10.90 11.60
N GLY A 180 -10.16 11.25 10.73
CA GLY A 180 -10.27 12.58 10.13
C GLY A 180 -11.05 13.53 11.04
N ALA A 181 -10.53 14.73 11.26
CA ALA A 181 -11.11 15.82 12.05
C ALA A 181 -11.05 17.14 11.27
N ASP A 182 -11.67 18.20 11.81
CA ASP A 182 -11.84 19.51 11.17
C ASP A 182 -12.44 19.35 9.76
N LEU A 183 -13.66 18.79 9.74
CA LEU A 183 -14.34 18.43 8.50
C LEU A 183 -14.88 19.68 7.80
N VAL A 184 -14.63 19.76 6.49
CA VAL A 184 -15.16 20.80 5.60
C VAL A 184 -15.99 20.15 4.51
N THR A 185 -16.94 20.88 3.95
CA THR A 185 -17.74 20.40 2.82
C THR A 185 -16.87 20.26 1.57
N ALA A 186 -17.00 19.13 0.87
CA ALA A 186 -16.24 18.86 -0.35
C ALA A 186 -16.59 19.83 -1.49
N ASN A 187 -17.80 20.40 -1.46
CA ASN A 187 -18.28 21.45 -2.38
C ASN A 187 -17.88 22.87 -1.95
N GLY A 188 -17.11 23.03 -0.88
CA GLY A 188 -16.57 24.32 -0.48
C GLY A 188 -15.63 24.87 -1.54
N HIS A 189 -15.61 26.19 -1.71
CA HIS A 189 -14.63 26.87 -2.56
C HIS A 189 -13.22 26.68 -1.95
N VAL A 190 -12.54 25.60 -2.31
CA VAL A 190 -11.13 25.42 -1.98
C VAL A 190 -10.34 26.27 -2.97
N GLN A 191 -9.50 27.17 -2.46
CA GLN A 191 -8.59 27.93 -3.29
C GLN A 191 -7.59 26.96 -3.92
N ILE A 192 -7.72 26.75 -5.22
CA ILE A 192 -6.76 25.99 -6.02
C ILE A 192 -5.50 26.85 -6.20
N ASP A 193 -4.33 26.26 -5.95
CA ASP A 193 -3.07 26.86 -6.39
C ASP A 193 -2.90 26.61 -7.89
N LEU A 194 -2.21 27.52 -8.59
CA LEU A 194 -2.09 27.53 -10.05
C LEU A 194 -1.38 26.28 -10.60
N PHE A 195 -0.71 25.52 -9.73
CA PHE A 195 0.14 24.37 -10.07
C PHE A 195 -0.38 23.03 -9.54
N ASP A 196 -1.57 22.99 -8.94
CA ASP A 196 -2.08 21.83 -8.17
C ASP A 196 -2.96 20.86 -9.00
N GLY A 197 -2.69 20.75 -10.31
CA GLY A 197 -3.49 19.96 -11.26
C GLY A 197 -3.63 18.47 -10.89
N ASP A 198 -2.61 17.89 -10.24
CA ASP A 198 -2.56 16.48 -9.87
C ASP A 198 -3.63 16.09 -8.81
N ASN A 199 -4.01 17.03 -7.93
CA ASN A 199 -5.01 16.76 -6.88
C ASN A 199 -6.42 16.58 -7.47
N LEU A 200 -6.76 17.31 -8.53
CA LEU A 200 -8.09 17.19 -9.17
C LEU A 200 -8.24 15.85 -9.88
N GLU A 201 -7.17 15.36 -10.53
CA GLU A 201 -7.14 14.05 -11.17
C GLU A 201 -7.26 12.92 -10.13
N ALA A 202 -6.54 13.03 -9.02
CA ALA A 202 -6.61 12.08 -7.91
C ALA A 202 -8.00 12.05 -7.25
N GLU A 203 -8.64 13.21 -7.05
CA GLU A 203 -10.01 13.30 -6.54
C GLU A 203 -11.02 12.62 -7.48
N THR A 204 -10.89 12.87 -8.78
CA THR A 204 -11.76 12.28 -9.82
C THR A 204 -11.57 10.77 -9.89
N LEU A 205 -10.33 10.29 -9.75
CA LEU A 205 -10.00 8.87 -9.72
C LEU A 205 -10.68 8.17 -8.53
N GLU A 206 -10.55 8.71 -7.32
CA GLU A 206 -11.17 8.13 -6.11
C GLU A 206 -12.70 8.09 -6.21
N GLN A 207 -13.33 9.14 -6.76
CA GLN A 207 -14.78 9.16 -7.01
C GLN A 207 -15.23 8.14 -8.06
N THR A 208 -14.41 7.94 -9.10
CA THR A 208 -14.66 6.94 -10.15
C THR A 208 -14.58 5.53 -9.56
N ILE A 209 -13.56 5.25 -8.74
CA ILE A 209 -13.40 3.98 -8.03
C ILE A 209 -14.62 3.70 -7.15
N ASP A 210 -15.08 4.68 -6.38
CA ASP A 210 -16.26 4.54 -5.53
C ASP A 210 -17.54 4.29 -6.35
N THR A 211 -17.67 4.89 -7.53
CA THR A 211 -18.80 4.68 -8.44
C THR A 211 -18.82 3.25 -8.96
N ILE A 212 -17.66 2.71 -9.33
CA ILE A 212 -17.53 1.31 -9.77
C ILE A 212 -17.87 0.37 -8.60
N ARG A 213 -17.33 0.62 -7.40
CA ARG A 213 -17.61 -0.18 -6.19
C ARG A 213 -19.10 -0.18 -5.81
N LYS A 214 -19.81 0.94 -6.00
CA LYS A 214 -21.27 1.02 -5.78
C LYS A 214 -22.06 0.14 -6.74
N ARG A 215 -21.61 0.02 -8.00
CA ARG A 215 -22.34 -0.69 -9.07
C ARG A 215 -22.01 -2.18 -9.15
N PHE A 216 -20.75 -2.56 -8.89
CA PHE A 216 -20.23 -3.91 -9.08
C PHE A 216 -19.81 -4.61 -7.77
N GLY A 217 -20.02 -3.94 -6.63
CA GLY A 217 -19.67 -4.46 -5.31
C GLY A 217 -18.29 -4.01 -4.84
N HIS A 218 -18.07 -4.03 -3.52
CA HIS A 218 -16.86 -3.48 -2.90
C HIS A 218 -15.55 -4.11 -3.44
N TYR A 219 -15.60 -5.39 -3.80
CA TYR A 219 -14.46 -6.16 -4.28
C TYR A 219 -14.15 -5.94 -5.77
N SER A 220 -14.93 -5.12 -6.48
CA SER A 220 -14.72 -4.89 -7.93
C SER A 220 -13.43 -4.14 -8.23
N VAL A 221 -13.02 -3.23 -7.33
CA VAL A 221 -11.79 -2.44 -7.46
C VAL A 221 -11.14 -2.33 -6.09
N GLN A 222 -10.02 -3.03 -5.91
CA GLN A 222 -9.24 -3.02 -4.67
C GLN A 222 -7.80 -2.63 -4.97
N ARG A 223 -7.16 -1.98 -3.99
CA ARG A 223 -5.73 -1.70 -4.08
C ARG A 223 -4.97 -3.02 -4.01
N CYS A 224 -3.98 -3.16 -4.87
CA CYS A 224 -3.17 -4.39 -4.99
C CYS A 224 -2.55 -4.82 -3.64
N ALA A 225 -2.17 -3.85 -2.80
CA ALA A 225 -1.64 -4.11 -1.47
C ALA A 225 -2.63 -4.82 -0.52
N LEU A 226 -3.94 -4.64 -0.71
CA LEU A 226 -4.96 -5.33 0.10
C LEU A 226 -5.01 -6.82 -0.25
N LEU A 227 -4.80 -7.19 -1.52
CA LEU A 227 -4.79 -8.59 -1.98
C LEU A 227 -3.66 -9.44 -1.36
N LEU A 228 -2.71 -8.80 -0.66
CA LEU A 228 -1.63 -9.45 0.07
C LEU A 228 -2.10 -10.11 1.38
N ASP A 229 -3.27 -9.74 1.92
CA ASP A 229 -3.83 -10.37 3.11
C ASP A 229 -5.34 -10.60 2.99
N ARG A 230 -5.75 -11.88 3.12
CA ARG A 230 -7.16 -12.29 3.06
C ARG A 230 -7.98 -11.77 4.25
N GLN A 231 -7.31 -11.45 5.36
CA GLN A 231 -7.92 -10.93 6.59
C GLN A 231 -8.13 -9.40 6.55
N LEU A 232 -7.33 -8.67 5.77
CA LEU A 232 -7.54 -7.25 5.44
C LEU A 232 -8.48 -7.04 4.23
N THR A 233 -8.72 -8.07 3.43
CA THR A 233 -9.58 -8.00 2.22
C THR A 233 -11.00 -8.45 2.42
N GLY A 234 -11.35 -9.11 3.53
CA GLY A 234 -12.74 -9.48 3.82
C GLY A 234 -13.58 -8.35 4.40
N PHE A 235 -12.97 -7.19 4.68
CA PHE A 235 -13.65 -6.07 5.31
C PHE A 235 -14.26 -5.14 4.25
N ASN A 236 -15.50 -4.73 4.49
CA ASN A 236 -16.08 -3.61 3.77
C ASN A 236 -15.70 -2.33 4.52
N PRO A 237 -14.82 -1.45 4.02
CA PRO A 237 -14.45 -0.17 4.64
C PRO A 237 -15.65 0.71 5.00
N LYS A 238 -16.78 0.46 4.36
CA LYS A 238 -18.06 1.12 4.58
C LYS A 238 -18.81 0.61 5.81
N ASP A 239 -18.71 -0.68 6.15
CA ASP A 239 -19.53 -1.34 7.18
C ASP A 239 -18.68 -1.84 8.36
N ASP A 240 -17.43 -2.22 8.11
CA ASP A 240 -16.47 -2.67 9.12
C ASP A 240 -15.55 -1.50 9.51
N HIS A 241 -15.72 -1.01 10.73
CA HIS A 241 -14.93 0.11 11.30
C HIS A 241 -13.85 -0.35 12.26
N THR A 242 -13.79 -1.65 12.52
CA THR A 242 -12.79 -2.30 13.35
C THR A 242 -12.08 -3.30 12.47
N ILE A 243 -10.87 -2.95 12.04
CA ILE A 243 -9.97 -3.92 11.44
C ILE A 243 -9.31 -4.61 12.62
N HIS A 244 -9.50 -5.92 12.75
CA HIS A 244 -8.72 -6.71 13.69
C HIS A 244 -7.37 -6.98 13.02
N PRO A 245 -6.28 -6.27 13.39
CA PRO A 245 -4.98 -6.66 12.91
C PRO A 245 -4.74 -8.07 13.45
N VAL A 246 -4.63 -9.06 12.55
CA VAL A 246 -4.14 -10.37 12.95
C VAL A 246 -2.64 -10.23 13.11
N SER A 247 -2.25 -9.63 14.23
CA SER A 247 -0.92 -9.60 14.82
C SER A 247 0.23 -9.60 13.80
N TYR A 248 0.39 -8.52 13.03
CA TYR A 248 1.64 -8.23 12.31
C TYR A 248 2.70 -7.59 13.22
N TYR A 249 2.32 -7.19 14.44
CA TYR A 249 3.16 -6.66 15.52
C TYR A 249 3.36 -7.67 16.65
N LYS A 250 3.70 -8.91 16.30
CA LYS A 250 4.31 -9.83 17.26
C LYS A 250 5.81 -9.72 17.12
#